data_AF-A0A846MHB7-F1
#
_entry.id   AF-A0A846MHB7-F1
#
_cell.length_a   1.000
_cell.length_b   1.000
_cell.length_c   1.000
_cell.angle_alpha   90.00
_cell.angle_beta   90.00
_cell.angle_gamma   90.00
#
_symmetry.space_group_name_H-M   'P 1'
#
loop_
_entity.id
_entity.type
_entity.pdbx_description
1 polymer ?
#
loop_
_entity_poly.entity_id
_entity_poly.type
_entity_poly.pdbx_seq_one_letter_code
_entity_poly.pdbx_strand_id
1 'polypeptide(L)'
;MQVLEHLYLMEMYIANMIADTLANGIIQPVKEKPIHLTVNHLKKVQAPSFSIPSDQFKTLEEVKEKLRQSRQLLMKVSKEATPSDLEQKSFPHPAFGPISLKQWISFVGYHEKRHLVQIEELKVKL
;
A
#
# COMPACT_ATOMS: atom_id res chain seq x y z
N MET A 1 -5.82 10.34 -13.47
CA MET A 1 -4.40 10.22 -13.07
C MET A 1 -4.20 10.17 -11.56
N GLN A 2 -4.90 11.00 -10.78
CA GLN A 2 -4.76 11.03 -9.30
C GLN A 2 -4.93 9.66 -8.60
N VAL A 3 -5.88 8.81 -9.02
CA VAL A 3 -6.06 7.47 -8.43
C VAL A 3 -4.82 6.58 -8.63
N LEU A 4 -4.22 6.64 -9.82
CA LEU A 4 -3.01 5.86 -10.13
C LEU A 4 -1.79 6.39 -9.37
N GLU A 5 -1.66 7.72 -9.24
CA GLU A 5 -0.60 8.32 -8.44
C GLU A 5 -0.76 7.98 -6.94
N HIS A 6 -1.98 7.98 -6.42
CA HIS A 6 -2.26 7.54 -5.05
C HIS A 6 -1.78 6.10 -4.80
N LEU A 7 -2.06 5.18 -5.74
CA LEU A 7 -1.59 3.80 -5.66
C LEU A 7 -0.06 3.71 -5.59
N TYR A 8 0.63 4.45 -6.44
CA TYR A 8 2.09 4.55 -6.42
C TYR A 8 2.61 5.07 -5.07
N LEU A 9 2.08 6.19 -4.57
CA LEU A 9 2.53 6.80 -3.31
C LEU A 9 2.33 5.83 -2.13
N MET A 10 1.19 5.15 -2.08
CA MET A 10 0.89 4.16 -1.05
C MET A 10 1.81 2.94 -1.12
N GLU A 11 1.98 2.34 -2.30
CA GLU A 11 2.84 1.15 -2.45
C GLU A 11 4.31 1.49 -2.16
N MET A 12 4.79 2.64 -2.64
CA MET A 12 6.15 3.12 -2.37
C MET A 12 6.37 3.36 -0.88
N TYR A 13 5.43 4.00 -0.17
CA TYR A 13 5.51 4.16 1.28
C TYR A 13 5.58 2.81 2.00
N ILE A 14 4.66 1.90 1.68
CA ILE A 14 4.61 0.57 2.31
C ILE A 14 5.91 -0.19 2.08
N ALA A 15 6.43 -0.19 0.85
CA ALA A 15 7.66 -0.90 0.53
C ALA A 15 8.88 -0.34 1.29
N ASN A 16 8.99 0.99 1.41
CA ASN A 16 10.04 1.62 2.22
C ASN A 16 9.90 1.32 3.71
N MET A 17 8.67 1.36 4.24
CA MET A 17 8.42 1.01 5.64
C MET A 17 8.72 -0.47 5.93
N ILE A 18 8.43 -1.36 5.00
CA ILE A 18 8.84 -2.77 5.10
C ILE A 18 10.37 -2.86 5.14
N ALA A 19 11.08 -2.21 4.21
CA ALA A 19 12.55 -2.23 4.19
C ALA A 19 13.16 -1.71 5.50
N ASP A 20 12.68 -0.58 6.00
CA ASP A 20 13.14 0.01 7.26
C ASP A 20 12.82 -0.90 8.45
N THR A 21 11.61 -1.44 8.53
CA THR A 21 11.21 -2.35 9.62
C THR A 21 12.02 -3.66 9.58
N LEU A 22 12.38 -4.16 8.39
CA LEU A 22 13.25 -5.32 8.27
C LEU A 22 14.64 -5.05 8.84
N ALA A 23 15.22 -3.89 8.51
CA ALA A 23 16.57 -3.50 8.92
C ALA A 23 16.67 -3.04 10.38
N ASN A 24 15.71 -2.24 10.83
CA ASN A 24 15.79 -1.47 12.09
C ASN A 24 14.63 -1.78 13.06
N GLY A 25 13.62 -2.52 12.62
CA GLY A 25 12.43 -2.80 13.41
C GLY A 25 12.68 -3.82 14.53
N ILE A 26 11.95 -3.64 15.62
CA ILE A 26 11.95 -4.58 16.75
C ILE A 26 10.99 -5.75 16.49
N ILE A 27 11.20 -6.85 17.22
CA ILE A 27 10.25 -7.96 17.27
C ILE A 27 8.99 -7.47 18.00
N GLN A 28 7.88 -7.40 17.27
CA GLN A 28 6.59 -6.98 17.76
C GLN A 28 5.48 -7.77 17.02
N PRO A 29 5.24 -9.04 17.39
CA PRO A 29 4.17 -9.83 16.82
C PRO A 29 2.81 -9.24 17.21
N VAL A 30 1.87 -9.27 16.25
CA VAL A 30 0.53 -8.72 16.42
C VAL A 30 -0.52 -9.71 15.95
N LYS A 31 -1.70 -9.68 16.58
CA LYS A 31 -2.85 -10.48 16.12
C LYS A 31 -3.29 -10.01 14.74
N GLU A 32 -3.63 -10.96 13.87
CA GLU A 32 -4.15 -10.66 12.54
C GLU A 32 -5.38 -9.75 12.60
N LYS A 33 -5.42 -8.78 11.70
CA LYS A 33 -6.55 -7.85 11.50
C LYS A 33 -7.36 -8.21 10.26
N PRO A 34 -8.65 -7.83 10.18
CA PRO A 34 -9.50 -8.10 9.03
C PRO A 34 -9.21 -7.13 7.86
N ILE A 35 -7.98 -7.15 7.34
CA ILE A 35 -7.51 -6.22 6.30
C ILE A 35 -8.29 -6.34 4.98
N HIS A 36 -8.95 -7.48 4.74
CA HIS A 36 -9.80 -7.69 3.57
C HIS A 36 -10.98 -6.71 3.52
N LEU A 37 -11.40 -6.15 4.66
CA LEU A 37 -12.46 -5.13 4.73
C LEU A 37 -12.07 -3.81 4.03
N THR A 38 -10.79 -3.60 3.70
CA THR A 38 -10.30 -2.45 2.93
C THR A 38 -11.02 -2.28 1.59
N VAL A 39 -11.47 -3.39 0.97
CA VAL A 39 -12.21 -3.36 -0.31
C VAL A 39 -13.53 -2.61 -0.22
N ASN A 40 -14.09 -2.45 0.98
CA ASN A 40 -15.33 -1.70 1.17
C ASN A 40 -15.07 -0.18 1.01
N HIS A 41 -15.38 0.33 -0.18
CA HIS A 41 -15.17 1.72 -0.56
C HIS A 41 -16.15 2.71 0.11
N LEU A 42 -17.24 2.24 0.73
CA LEU A 42 -18.19 3.08 1.46
C LEU A 42 -17.60 3.64 2.75
N LYS A 43 -16.64 2.92 3.36
CA LYS A 43 -15.91 3.40 4.53
C LYS A 43 -14.82 4.37 4.08
N LYS A 44 -15.01 5.65 4.39
CA LYS A 44 -14.00 6.70 4.15
C LYS A 44 -12.93 6.64 5.24
N VAL A 45 -11.67 6.60 4.81
CA VAL A 45 -10.50 6.75 5.67
C VAL A 45 -9.77 7.98 5.16
N GLN A 46 -9.37 8.88 6.05
CA GLN A 46 -8.57 10.03 5.64
C GLN A 46 -7.20 9.53 5.20
N ALA A 47 -6.85 9.83 3.96
CA ALA A 47 -5.56 9.48 3.39
C ALA A 47 -4.44 10.21 4.17
N PRO A 48 -3.38 9.51 4.61
CA PRO A 48 -2.20 10.16 5.16
C PRO A 48 -1.62 11.19 4.19
N SER A 49 -1.04 12.26 4.70
CA SER A 49 -0.53 13.39 3.89
C SER A 49 0.44 12.96 2.79
N PHE A 50 1.30 11.96 3.05
CA PHE A 50 2.25 11.41 2.07
C PHE A 50 1.61 10.71 0.87
N SER A 51 0.32 10.35 0.97
CA SER A 51 -0.41 9.60 -0.06
C SER A 51 -1.34 10.48 -0.90
N ILE A 52 -1.28 11.79 -0.70
CA ILE A 52 -2.09 12.77 -1.43
C ILE A 52 -1.43 13.03 -2.80
N PRO A 53 -2.12 12.74 -3.92
CA PRO A 53 -1.63 13.03 -5.27
C PRO A 53 -1.41 14.54 -5.48
N SER A 54 -0.44 14.93 -6.30
CA SER A 54 -0.28 16.35 -6.65
C SER A 54 -1.21 16.77 -7.79
N ASP A 55 -1.56 18.05 -7.86
CA ASP A 55 -2.35 18.63 -8.96
C ASP A 55 -1.53 18.90 -10.23
N GLN A 56 -0.24 18.57 -10.22
CA GLN A 56 0.61 18.70 -11.40
C GLN A 56 0.14 17.76 -12.51
N PHE A 57 0.24 18.24 -13.75
CA PHE A 57 -0.02 17.44 -14.94
C PHE A 57 0.92 16.22 -14.98
N LYS A 58 0.38 15.07 -15.36
CA LYS A 58 1.11 13.79 -15.47
C LYS A 58 0.57 13.04 -16.67
N THR A 59 1.47 12.51 -17.47
CA THR A 59 1.15 11.58 -18.54
C THR A 59 0.87 10.19 -17.98
N LEU A 60 0.16 9.37 -18.75
CA LEU A 60 -0.10 7.98 -18.38
C LEU A 60 1.20 7.17 -18.27
N GLU A 61 2.15 7.40 -19.18
CA GLU A 61 3.42 6.67 -19.19
C GLU A 61 4.28 6.99 -17.96
N GLU A 62 4.34 8.25 -17.52
CA GLU A 62 5.04 8.62 -16.28
C GLU A 62 4.45 7.91 -15.05
N VAL A 63 3.13 7.82 -14.96
CA VAL A 63 2.48 7.17 -13.81
C VAL A 63 2.64 5.65 -13.87
N LYS A 64 2.60 5.04 -15.07
CA LYS A 64 2.88 3.61 -15.25
C LYS A 64 4.30 3.25 -14.84
N GLU A 65 5.26 4.09 -15.20
CA GLU A 65 6.66 3.90 -14.80
C GLU A 65 6.83 4.00 -13.29
N LYS A 66 6.18 4.99 -12.64
CA LYS A 66 6.14 5.10 -11.17
C LYS A 66 5.55 3.85 -10.50
N LEU A 67 4.41 3.36 -10.99
CA LEU A 67 3.79 2.12 -10.50
C LEU A 67 4.70 0.89 -10.68
N ARG A 68 5.41 0.81 -11.81
CA ARG A 68 6.40 -0.25 -12.05
C ARG A 68 7.53 -0.20 -11.02
N GLN A 69 8.02 1.00 -10.71
CA GLN A 69 9.09 1.20 -9.72
C GLN A 69 8.65 0.81 -8.31
N SER A 70 7.47 1.26 -7.86
CA SER A 70 6.94 0.87 -6.54
C SER A 70 6.75 -0.65 -6.44
N ARG A 71 6.22 -1.29 -7.50
CA ARG A 71 6.02 -2.73 -7.53
C ARG A 71 7.35 -3.49 -7.44
N GLN A 72 8.37 -3.04 -8.17
CA GLN A 72 9.70 -3.63 -8.11
C GLN A 72 10.31 -3.55 -6.71
N LEU A 73 10.17 -2.40 -6.04
CA LEU A 73 10.64 -2.25 -4.67
C LEU A 73 9.89 -3.18 -3.71
N LEU A 74 8.55 -3.21 -3.77
CA LEU A 74 7.74 -4.09 -2.94
C LEU A 74 8.13 -5.57 -3.13
N MET A 75 8.29 -6.01 -4.38
CA MET A 75 8.71 -7.37 -4.69
C MET A 75 10.11 -7.68 -4.18
N LYS A 76 11.04 -6.74 -4.27
CA LYS A 76 12.41 -6.89 -3.75
C LYS A 76 12.37 -7.10 -2.23
N VAL A 77 11.78 -6.17 -1.49
CA VAL A 77 11.77 -6.22 0.00
C VAL A 77 10.99 -7.43 0.52
N SER A 78 9.95 -7.87 -0.21
CA SER A 78 9.19 -9.07 0.14
C SER A 78 10.00 -10.36 -0.05
N LYS A 79 10.93 -10.40 -1.01
CA LYS A 79 11.82 -11.55 -1.24
C LYS A 79 13.00 -11.60 -0.27
N GLU A 80 13.45 -10.44 0.21
CA GLU A 80 14.54 -10.34 1.18
C GLU A 80 14.09 -10.73 2.60
N ALA A 81 12.79 -10.60 2.92
CA ALA A 81 12.23 -10.95 4.22
C ALA A 81 12.16 -12.48 4.44
N THR A 82 12.53 -12.95 5.62
CA THR A 82 12.25 -14.33 6.03
C THR A 82 10.77 -14.48 6.46
N PRO A 83 10.20 -15.70 6.44
CA PRO A 83 8.87 -15.93 6.99
C PRO A 83 8.72 -15.46 8.45
N SER A 84 9.77 -15.61 9.25
CA SER A 84 9.80 -15.12 10.64
C SER A 84 9.71 -13.59 10.70
N ASP A 85 10.49 -12.87 9.87
CA ASP A 85 10.41 -11.40 9.80
C ASP A 85 9.00 -10.94 9.46
N LEU A 86 8.36 -11.61 8.49
CA LEU A 86 7.04 -11.24 8.01
C LEU A 86 5.95 -11.36 9.08
N GLU A 87 6.10 -12.30 10.01
CA GLU A 87 5.12 -12.57 11.08
C GLU A 87 5.43 -11.84 12.38
N GLN A 88 6.71 -11.67 12.71
CA GLN A 88 7.16 -11.16 14.00
C GLN A 88 7.37 -9.65 14.02
N LYS A 89 7.42 -8.98 12.86
CA LYS A 89 7.57 -7.52 12.78
C LYS A 89 6.28 -6.87 12.30
N SER A 90 6.02 -5.66 12.77
CA SER A 90 4.80 -4.91 12.46
C SER A 90 5.03 -3.40 12.48
N PHE A 91 4.15 -2.66 11.81
CA PHE A 91 4.08 -1.21 11.94
C PHE A 91 2.62 -0.71 11.82
N PRO A 92 2.30 0.51 12.33
CA PRO A 92 0.92 0.98 12.46
C PRO A 92 0.22 1.27 11.13
N HIS A 93 -0.99 0.73 10.96
CA HIS A 93 -1.95 1.12 9.92
C HIS A 93 -2.99 2.10 10.50
N PRO A 94 -3.36 3.19 9.79
CA PRO A 94 -4.28 4.22 10.30
C PRO A 94 -5.63 3.71 10.83
N ALA A 95 -6.23 2.70 10.18
CA ALA A 95 -7.54 2.16 10.54
C ALA A 95 -7.52 0.84 11.32
N PHE A 96 -6.41 0.09 11.30
CA PHE A 96 -6.34 -1.26 11.86
C PHE A 96 -5.40 -1.35 13.08
N GLY A 97 -4.71 -0.25 13.40
CA GLY A 97 -3.60 -0.26 14.34
C GLY A 97 -2.40 -1.03 13.77
N PRO A 98 -1.49 -1.52 14.62
CA PRO A 98 -0.36 -2.34 14.18
C PRO A 98 -0.82 -3.59 13.41
N ILE A 99 -0.27 -3.80 12.22
CA ILE A 99 -0.43 -5.01 11.42
C ILE A 99 0.95 -5.54 11.01
N SER A 100 1.07 -6.85 10.86
CA SER A 100 2.36 -7.48 10.53
C SER A 100 2.82 -7.12 9.12
N LEU A 101 4.12 -7.29 8.84
CA LEU A 101 4.65 -7.08 7.49
C LEU A 101 3.95 -7.99 6.46
N LYS A 102 3.63 -9.24 6.82
CA LYS A 102 2.79 -10.15 6.04
C LYS A 102 1.43 -9.55 5.67
N GLN A 103 0.77 -8.92 6.65
CA GLN A 103 -0.50 -8.25 6.43
C GLN A 103 -0.36 -6.98 5.60
N TRP A 104 0.74 -6.23 5.72
CA TRP A 104 1.01 -5.06 4.87
C TRP A 104 1.18 -5.42 3.39
N ILE A 105 1.94 -6.49 3.09
CA ILE A 105 2.08 -6.99 1.71
C ILE A 105 0.71 -7.40 1.14
N SER A 106 -0.09 -8.12 1.93
CA SER A 106 -1.44 -8.53 1.53
C SER A 106 -2.39 -7.34 1.37
N PHE A 107 -2.24 -6.32 2.21
CA PHE A 107 -3.04 -5.10 2.21
C PHE A 107 -2.90 -4.34 0.88
N VAL A 108 -1.70 -4.29 0.28
CA VAL A 108 -1.48 -3.66 -1.03
C VAL A 108 -2.46 -4.21 -2.07
N GLY A 109 -2.64 -5.54 -2.13
CA GLY A 109 -3.58 -6.16 -3.07
C GLY A 109 -5.05 -5.79 -2.80
N TYR A 110 -5.48 -5.75 -1.53
CA TYR A 110 -6.84 -5.31 -1.20
C TYR A 110 -7.07 -3.82 -1.50
N HIS A 111 -6.06 -3.00 -1.27
CA HIS A 111 -6.08 -1.57 -1.57
C HIS A 111 -6.18 -1.32 -3.08
N GLU A 112 -5.39 -2.01 -3.89
CA GLU A 112 -5.48 -1.96 -5.35
C GLU A 112 -6.84 -2.41 -5.86
N LYS A 113 -7.38 -3.51 -5.31
CA LYS A 113 -8.72 -3.99 -5.65
C LYS A 113 -9.80 -2.94 -5.37
N ARG A 114 -9.71 -2.20 -4.25
CA ARG A 114 -10.60 -1.09 -3.92
C ARG A 114 -10.54 0.00 -4.99
N HIS A 115 -9.34 0.43 -5.38
CA HIS A 115 -9.17 1.54 -6.32
C HIS A 115 -9.38 1.14 -7.79
N LEU A 116 -9.26 -0.14 -8.14
CA LEU A 116 -9.67 -0.63 -9.44
C LEU A 116 -11.16 -0.36 -9.69
N VAL A 117 -12.02 -0.62 -8.70
CA VAL A 117 -13.45 -0.28 -8.77
C VAL A 117 -13.65 1.21 -9.02
N GLN A 118 -12.92 2.06 -8.29
CA GLN A 118 -12.98 3.51 -8.48
C GLN A 118 -12.55 3.94 -9.89
N ILE A 119 -11.51 3.31 -10.47
CA ILE A 119 -11.08 3.59 -11.84
C ILE A 119 -12.17 3.21 -12.84
N GLU A 120 -12.81 2.04 -12.69
CA GLU A 120 -13.91 1.63 -13.57
C GLU A 120 -15.12 2.56 -13.46
N GLU A 121 -15.49 2.99 -12.24
CA GLU A 121 -16.57 3.97 -12.05
C GLU A 121 -16.27 5.32 -12.73
N LEU A 122 -15.01 5.77 -12.69
CA LEU A 122 -14.59 7.02 -13.34
C LEU A 122 -14.61 6.90 -14.86
N LYS A 123 -14.21 5.74 -15.42
CA LYS A 123 -14.23 5.48 -16.87
C LYS A 123 -15.63 5.54 -17.47
N VAL A 124 -16.66 5.12 -16.72
CA VAL A 124 -18.07 5.16 -17.17
C VAL A 124 -18.65 6.57 -17.13
N LYS A 125 -18.07 7.48 -16.35
CA LYS A 125 -18.53 8.87 -16.18
C LYS A 125 -17.88 9.86 -17.15
N LEU A 126 -16.97 9.38 -18.00
CA LEU A 126 -16.29 10.12 -19.06
C LEU A 126 -16.92 9.78 -20.41
#